data_AF-A0AAD2FZF8-F1
#
_entry.id   AF-A0AAD2FZF8-F1
#
_cell.length_a   1.000
_cell.length_b   1.000
_cell.length_c   1.000
_cell.angle_alpha   90.00
_cell.angle_beta   90.00
_cell.angle_gamma   90.00
#
_symmetry.space_group_name_H-M   'P 1'
#
loop_
_entity.id
_entity.type
_entity.pdbx_description
1 polymer ?
#
loop_
_entity_poly.entity_id
_entity_poly.type
_entity_poly.pdbx_seq_one_letter_code
_entity_poly.pdbx_strand_id
1 'polypeptide(L)'
;MDAEQYGYGAAAPTTAQSNAAKTAARYEYDPKKQPRRSSLKGSDPDKKARRSTIGCASTNTVEVKIRGQRVPVIRRRSIDFARSVRVKEVTPVASLANKEDELWLQGEDFKAMKEERKKIVRNIMNNKGGDPTAIRGLEKYVDKTIRQSKQVAWDTVFIEQDEQEMAGLYSPEKLAEVYKHYTRESPHKAVERAKEDEKQVQDYMSTPRTKRLMMRRLSC
;
A
#
# COMPACT_ATOMS: atom_id res chain seq x y z
N MET A 1 -11.20 -32.39 16.44
CA MET A 1 -10.03 -31.76 15.79
C MET A 1 -10.11 -30.30 16.17
N ASP A 2 -9.38 -29.97 17.23
CA ASP A 2 -9.78 -28.93 18.16
C ASP A 2 -9.07 -27.62 17.83
N ALA A 3 -9.83 -26.52 17.82
CA ALA A 3 -9.38 -25.18 17.43
C ALA A 3 -8.38 -24.54 18.43
N GLU A 4 -7.89 -25.31 19.40
CA GLU A 4 -7.05 -24.81 20.51
C GLU A 4 -5.54 -24.88 20.21
N GLN A 5 -5.11 -25.50 19.11
CA GLN A 5 -3.68 -25.70 18.81
C GLN A 5 -3.02 -24.57 17.99
N TYR A 6 -3.64 -23.39 17.94
CA TYR A 6 -3.02 -22.19 17.39
C TYR A 6 -3.01 -21.15 18.51
N GLY A 7 -1.86 -20.95 19.17
CA GLY A 7 -1.62 -20.01 20.28
C GLY A 7 -1.90 -18.53 19.97
N TYR A 8 -3.14 -18.23 19.61
CA TYR A 8 -3.75 -16.93 19.37
C TYR A 8 -4.71 -16.56 20.50
N GLY A 9 -4.77 -17.31 21.61
CA GLY A 9 -5.80 -17.15 22.65
C GLY A 9 -5.92 -15.75 23.26
N ALA A 10 -4.84 -14.96 23.28
CA ALA A 10 -4.85 -13.59 23.81
C ALA A 10 -4.95 -12.48 22.75
N ALA A 11 -4.79 -12.80 21.46
CA ALA A 11 -4.82 -11.84 20.35
C ALA A 11 -5.84 -12.18 19.25
N ALA A 12 -6.60 -13.27 19.42
CA ALA A 12 -7.77 -13.53 18.62
C ALA A 12 -8.72 -12.32 18.80
N PRO A 13 -9.24 -11.71 17.72
CA PRO A 13 -10.33 -10.77 17.86
C PRO A 13 -11.39 -11.46 18.71
N THR A 14 -11.73 -10.87 19.86
CA THR A 14 -12.74 -11.38 20.77
C THR A 14 -13.90 -11.88 19.93
N THR A 15 -14.18 -13.17 20.06
CA THR A 15 -15.14 -13.93 19.28
C THR A 15 -16.47 -13.20 19.31
N ALA A 16 -16.73 -12.39 18.28
CA ALA A 16 -18.04 -11.83 17.95
C ALA A 16 -18.96 -12.94 17.38
N GLN A 17 -18.88 -14.14 17.95
CA GLN A 17 -19.59 -15.34 17.50
C GLN A 17 -21.08 -15.30 17.86
N SER A 18 -21.56 -14.32 18.62
CA SER A 18 -23.00 -14.19 18.92
C SER A 18 -23.80 -13.35 17.90
N ASN A 19 -23.18 -12.77 16.87
CA ASN A 19 -23.91 -11.99 15.85
C ASN A 19 -23.82 -12.53 14.41
N ALA A 20 -22.99 -13.53 14.13
CA ALA A 20 -22.83 -14.08 12.77
C ALA A 20 -24.16 -14.63 12.19
N ALA A 21 -24.99 -15.25 13.04
CA ALA A 21 -26.31 -15.75 12.64
C ALA A 21 -27.32 -14.63 12.29
N LYS A 22 -27.11 -13.39 12.76
CA LYS A 22 -27.97 -12.24 12.42
C LYS A 22 -27.48 -11.43 11.22
N THR A 23 -26.23 -11.60 10.78
CA THR A 23 -25.68 -10.91 9.60
C THR A 23 -25.80 -11.70 8.30
N ALA A 24 -25.92 -13.03 8.34
CA ALA A 24 -26.14 -13.83 7.13
C ALA A 24 -27.49 -13.52 6.44
N ALA A 25 -28.52 -13.15 7.21
CA ALA A 25 -29.82 -12.72 6.67
C ALA A 25 -29.85 -11.26 6.16
N ARG A 26 -28.74 -10.51 6.21
CA ARG A 26 -28.74 -9.06 5.98
C ARG A 26 -28.20 -8.61 4.61
N TYR A 27 -27.75 -9.54 3.77
CA TYR A 27 -27.24 -9.27 2.43
C TYR A 27 -27.95 -10.10 1.35
N GLU A 28 -29.25 -10.31 1.50
CA GLU A 28 -30.07 -10.66 0.34
C GLU A 28 -30.14 -9.42 -0.56
N TYR A 29 -29.46 -9.50 -1.71
CA TYR A 29 -29.40 -8.44 -2.70
C TYR A 29 -30.79 -8.27 -3.32
N ASP A 30 -31.53 -7.27 -2.85
CA ASP A 30 -32.82 -6.88 -3.40
C ASP A 30 -32.61 -5.84 -4.51
N PRO A 31 -32.78 -6.19 -5.79
CA PRO A 31 -32.54 -5.27 -6.92
C PRO A 31 -33.51 -4.07 -6.94
N LYS A 32 -34.58 -4.09 -6.13
CA LYS A 32 -35.52 -2.97 -5.99
C LYS A 32 -35.15 -2.01 -4.85
N LYS A 33 -34.24 -2.41 -3.94
CA LYS A 33 -33.72 -1.50 -2.91
C LYS A 33 -32.69 -0.56 -3.51
N GLN A 34 -33.09 0.68 -3.77
CA GLN A 34 -32.13 1.73 -4.03
C GLN A 34 -31.17 1.86 -2.83
N PRO A 35 -29.85 1.93 -3.07
CA PRO A 35 -28.89 2.11 -1.99
C PRO A 35 -29.28 3.34 -1.17
N ARG A 36 -29.35 3.19 0.15
CA ARG A 36 -29.58 4.34 1.04
C ARG A 36 -28.52 5.37 0.68
N ARG A 37 -28.98 6.54 0.17
CA ARG A 37 -28.14 7.70 -0.18
C ARG A 37 -26.98 7.76 0.81
N SER A 38 -25.76 7.66 0.28
CA SER A 38 -24.55 7.78 1.06
C SER A 38 -24.71 8.99 1.98
N SER A 39 -24.50 8.76 3.27
CA SER A 39 -24.54 9.81 4.28
C SER A 39 -23.31 10.70 4.09
N LEU A 40 -23.28 11.47 3.01
CA LEU A 40 -22.57 12.73 2.91
C LEU A 40 -23.21 13.62 3.98
N LYS A 41 -22.69 13.47 5.21
CA LYS A 41 -22.99 14.35 6.33
C LYS A 41 -22.76 15.77 5.84
N GLY A 42 -23.83 16.57 5.83
CA GLY A 42 -23.72 18.01 5.73
C GLY A 42 -22.68 18.49 6.73
N SER A 43 -21.67 19.18 6.22
CA SER A 43 -20.70 19.95 6.97
C SER A 43 -21.44 21.12 7.62
N ASP A 44 -22.03 20.85 8.77
CA ASP A 44 -22.66 21.84 9.63
C ASP A 44 -21.53 22.69 10.26
N PRO A 45 -21.34 23.96 9.85
CA PRO A 45 -20.17 24.76 10.22
C PRO A 45 -20.09 25.05 11.73
N ASP A 46 -21.22 24.96 12.45
CA ASP A 46 -21.29 25.23 13.90
C ASP A 46 -21.00 24.01 14.78
N LYS A 47 -20.88 22.80 14.20
CA LYS A 47 -20.48 21.63 14.97
C LYS A 47 -18.98 21.61 15.13
N LYS A 48 -18.48 22.31 16.16
CA LYS A 48 -17.10 22.18 16.68
C LYS A 48 -16.67 20.71 16.61
N ALA A 49 -15.68 20.44 15.76
CA ALA A 49 -15.12 19.11 15.61
C ALA A 49 -14.67 18.63 16.99
N ARG A 50 -15.44 17.72 17.59
CA ARG A 50 -15.04 17.01 18.81
C ARG A 50 -13.81 16.18 18.43
N ARG A 51 -12.63 16.79 18.57
CA ARG A 51 -11.33 16.16 18.44
C ARG A 51 -11.38 14.94 19.34
N SER A 52 -11.25 13.75 18.74
CA SER A 52 -11.14 12.51 19.51
C SER A 52 -9.92 12.68 20.41
N THR A 53 -10.16 12.88 21.71
CA THR A 53 -9.11 12.91 22.70
C THR A 53 -8.50 11.53 22.75
N ILE A 54 -7.26 11.41 22.30
CA ILE A 54 -6.43 10.23 22.49
C ILE A 54 -6.10 10.23 23.98
N GLY A 55 -6.84 9.45 24.76
CA GLY A 55 -6.53 9.23 26.17
C GLY A 55 -5.16 8.58 26.29
N CYS A 56 -4.25 9.25 26.99
CA CYS A 56 -2.93 8.72 27.32
C CYS A 56 -3.12 7.64 28.40
N ALA A 57 -3.26 6.38 27.99
CA ALA A 57 -3.28 5.23 28.88
C ALA A 57 -2.09 4.30 28.53
N SER A 58 -1.46 3.78 29.59
CA SER A 58 -0.34 2.82 29.66
C SER A 58 0.38 2.42 28.37
N THR A 59 1.62 2.92 28.28
CA THR A 59 2.82 2.51 27.53
C THR A 59 2.71 2.01 26.08
N ASN A 60 1.92 0.99 25.72
CA ASN A 60 1.96 0.42 24.36
C ASN A 60 0.60 0.22 23.67
N THR A 61 -0.52 0.66 24.25
CA THR A 61 -1.85 0.51 23.64
C THR A 61 -2.63 1.82 23.65
N VAL A 62 -3.23 2.18 22.51
CA VAL A 62 -4.12 3.33 22.34
C VAL A 62 -5.52 2.84 22.07
N GLU A 63 -6.46 3.27 22.91
CA GLU A 63 -7.88 3.06 22.67
C GLU A 63 -8.42 4.11 21.69
N VAL A 64 -8.94 3.65 20.55
CA VAL A 64 -9.56 4.50 19.53
C VAL A 64 -11.06 4.25 19.54
N LYS A 65 -11.84 5.23 20.01
CA LYS A 65 -13.31 5.20 19.92
C LYS A 65 -13.75 5.57 18.50
N ILE A 66 -14.16 4.59 17.72
CA ILE A 66 -14.71 4.79 16.37
C ILE A 66 -16.21 5.08 16.46
N ARG A 67 -16.69 6.11 15.76
CA ARG A 67 -18.12 6.46 15.73
C ARG A 67 -18.95 5.31 15.16
N GLY A 68 -19.98 4.89 15.89
CA GLY A 68 -20.87 3.78 15.50
C GLY A 68 -20.46 2.42 16.08
N GLN A 69 -19.29 2.33 16.70
CA GLN A 69 -18.82 1.12 17.38
C GLN A 69 -19.00 1.30 18.89
N ARG A 70 -19.68 0.34 19.53
CA ARG A 70 -19.95 0.40 20.98
C ARG A 70 -18.70 0.08 21.82
N VAL A 71 -17.75 -0.65 21.24
CA VAL A 71 -16.51 -1.08 21.88
C VAL A 71 -15.34 -0.30 21.27
N PRO A 72 -14.45 0.31 22.07
CA PRO A 72 -13.25 0.98 21.57
C PRO A 72 -12.31 -0.01 20.88
N VAL A 73 -11.65 0.42 19.81
CA VAL A 73 -10.63 -0.37 19.13
C VAL A 73 -9.30 -0.12 19.80
N ILE A 74 -8.74 -1.14 20.45
CA ILE A 74 -7.41 -1.09 21.05
C ILE A 74 -6.37 -1.27 19.94
N ARG A 75 -5.47 -0.30 19.76
CA ARG A 75 -4.36 -0.36 18.81
C ARG A 75 -3.04 -0.40 19.55
N ARG A 76 -2.11 -1.26 19.15
CA ARG A 76 -0.72 -1.21 19.65
C ARG A 76 0.02 0.01 19.08
N ARG A 77 0.84 0.66 19.90
CA ARG A 77 1.71 1.79 19.51
C ARG A 77 3.05 1.34 18.94
N SER A 78 3.54 0.20 19.39
CA SER A 78 4.78 -0.41 18.92
C SER A 78 4.49 -1.62 18.02
N ILE A 79 5.37 -1.83 17.05
CA ILE A 79 5.45 -3.05 16.26
C ILE A 79 6.73 -3.73 16.73
N ASP A 80 6.57 -4.87 17.41
CA ASP A 80 7.71 -5.68 17.83
C ASP A 80 7.84 -6.85 16.85
N PHE A 81 9.05 -7.09 16.34
CA PHE A 81 9.33 -8.23 15.49
C PHE A 81 9.71 -9.43 16.34
N ALA A 82 9.04 -10.56 16.14
CA ALA A 82 9.45 -11.82 16.77
C ALA A 82 10.82 -12.22 16.20
N ARG A 83 11.75 -12.61 17.09
CA ARG A 83 13.11 -13.06 16.70
C ARG A 83 13.07 -14.29 15.78
N SER A 84 12.01 -15.09 15.85
CA SER A 84 11.75 -16.20 14.95
C SER A 84 10.41 -16.03 14.25
N VAL A 85 10.38 -16.35 12.96
CA VAL A 85 9.18 -16.31 12.13
C VAL A 85 8.78 -17.74 11.73
N ARG A 86 7.49 -18.04 11.79
CA ARG A 86 6.96 -19.29 11.21
C ARG A 86 6.72 -19.07 9.73
N VAL A 87 7.51 -19.73 8.89
CA VAL A 87 7.33 -19.72 7.44
C VAL A 87 6.26 -20.76 7.10
N LYS A 88 5.18 -20.33 6.45
CA LYS A 88 4.21 -21.24 5.82
C LYS A 88 4.55 -21.30 4.35
N GLU A 89 4.82 -22.51 3.86
CA GLU A 89 4.99 -22.73 2.44
C GLU A 89 3.63 -22.61 1.75
N VAL A 90 3.54 -21.73 0.75
CA VAL A 90 2.33 -21.53 -0.03
C VAL A 90 2.49 -22.35 -1.31
N THR A 91 1.53 -23.22 -1.57
CA THR A 91 1.50 -24.01 -2.82
C THR A 91 1.49 -23.07 -4.02
N PRO A 92 2.44 -23.19 -4.96
CA PRO A 92 2.47 -22.35 -6.14
C PRO A 92 1.17 -22.46 -6.93
N VAL A 93 0.68 -21.34 -7.48
CA VAL A 93 -0.55 -21.32 -8.29
C VAL A 93 -0.43 -22.23 -9.52
N ALA A 94 0.78 -22.37 -10.07
CA ALA A 94 1.06 -23.30 -11.17
C ALA A 94 0.77 -24.77 -10.80
N SER A 95 0.87 -25.14 -9.52
CA SER A 95 0.56 -26.49 -9.04
C SER A 95 -0.94 -26.68 -8.76
N LEU A 96 -1.74 -25.61 -8.78
CA LEU A 96 -3.19 -25.66 -8.55
C LEU A 96 -3.99 -25.83 -9.85
N ALA A 97 -3.39 -25.55 -11.01
CA ALA A 97 -4.04 -25.69 -12.31
C ALA A 97 -3.66 -27.02 -12.97
N ASN A 98 -4.62 -27.67 -13.63
CA ASN A 98 -4.37 -28.95 -14.32
C ASN A 98 -3.67 -28.75 -15.67
N LYS A 99 -3.86 -27.59 -16.29
CA LYS A 99 -3.28 -27.19 -17.57
C LYS A 99 -2.76 -25.76 -17.47
N GLU A 100 -1.66 -25.47 -18.15
CA GLU A 100 -1.08 -24.11 -18.17
C GLU A 100 -2.01 -23.10 -18.82
N ASP A 101 -2.82 -23.53 -19.80
CA ASP A 101 -3.76 -22.69 -20.53
C ASP A 101 -4.95 -22.19 -19.68
N GLU A 102 -5.21 -22.83 -18.54
CA GLU A 102 -6.27 -22.41 -17.60
C GLU A 102 -5.81 -21.23 -16.73
N LEU A 103 -4.51 -20.94 -16.69
CA LEU A 103 -3.99 -19.79 -15.98
C LEU A 103 -4.31 -18.52 -16.76
N TRP A 104 -4.90 -17.55 -16.07
CA TRP A 104 -5.22 -16.22 -16.63
C TRP A 104 -3.99 -15.45 -17.15
N LEU A 105 -2.79 -15.81 -16.69
CA LEU A 105 -1.52 -15.24 -17.13
C LEU A 105 -0.62 -16.38 -17.58
N GLN A 106 -0.44 -16.51 -18.88
CA GLN A 106 0.37 -17.57 -19.45
C GLN A 106 1.86 -17.20 -19.43
N GLY A 107 2.72 -18.22 -19.49
CA GLY A 107 4.17 -18.01 -19.52
C GLY A 107 4.64 -17.24 -20.75
N GLU A 108 3.98 -17.45 -21.89
CA GLU A 108 4.23 -16.74 -23.15
C GLU A 108 3.86 -15.26 -23.07
N ASP A 109 2.68 -14.94 -22.54
CA ASP A 109 2.24 -13.56 -22.30
C ASP A 109 3.25 -12.80 -21.43
N PHE A 110 3.72 -13.44 -20.36
CA PHE A 110 4.69 -12.82 -19.47
C PHE A 110 6.05 -12.58 -20.15
N LYS A 111 6.47 -13.48 -21.04
CA LYS A 111 7.68 -13.29 -21.86
C LYS A 111 7.48 -12.12 -22.84
N ALA A 112 6.36 -12.09 -23.55
CA ALA A 112 6.02 -11.01 -24.48
C ALA A 112 6.00 -9.65 -23.77
N MET A 113 5.34 -9.53 -22.61
CA MET A 113 5.33 -8.32 -21.79
C MET A 113 6.74 -7.89 -21.35
N LYS A 114 7.60 -8.85 -20.97
CA LYS A 114 9.00 -8.56 -20.62
C LYS A 114 9.80 -8.02 -21.81
N GLU A 115 9.60 -8.58 -22.99
CA GLU A 115 10.28 -8.16 -24.22
C GLU A 115 9.82 -6.79 -24.69
N GLU A 116 8.51 -6.53 -24.66
CA GLU A 116 7.93 -5.23 -24.95
C GLU A 116 8.47 -4.17 -24.00
N ARG A 117 8.47 -4.44 -22.68
CA ARG A 117 9.09 -3.56 -21.68
C ARG A 117 10.56 -3.28 -22.00
N LYS A 118 11.35 -4.29 -22.36
CA LYS A 118 12.76 -4.11 -22.76
C LYS A 118 12.89 -3.28 -24.04
N LYS A 119 11.96 -3.41 -24.99
CA LYS A 119 11.94 -2.62 -26.23
C LYS A 119 11.66 -1.15 -25.92
N ILE A 120 10.68 -0.86 -25.06
CA ILE A 120 10.37 0.51 -24.61
C ILE A 120 11.59 1.15 -23.94
N VAL A 121 12.23 0.46 -22.97
CA VAL A 121 13.44 0.95 -22.31
C VAL A 121 14.56 1.22 -23.31
N ARG A 122 14.81 0.31 -24.26
CA ARG A 122 15.81 0.51 -25.32
C ARG A 122 15.51 1.71 -26.21
N ASN A 123 14.24 1.92 -26.56
CA ASN A 123 13.84 3.06 -27.39
C ASN A 123 14.07 4.40 -26.67
N ILE A 124 13.76 4.45 -25.37
CA ILE A 124 14.01 5.62 -24.51
C ILE A 124 15.53 5.89 -24.42
N MET A 125 16.33 4.87 -24.12
CA MET A 125 17.79 5.04 -24.01
C MET A 125 18.46 5.49 -25.32
N ASN A 126 17.88 5.11 -26.47
CA ASN A 126 18.37 5.50 -27.79
C ASN A 126 17.80 6.85 -28.28
N ASN A 127 17.09 7.61 -27.43
CA ASN A 127 16.46 8.89 -27.77
C ASN A 127 15.53 8.83 -29.00
N LYS A 128 14.93 7.67 -29.31
CA LYS A 128 14.09 7.48 -30.51
C LYS A 128 12.67 8.06 -30.38
N GLY A 129 12.44 8.97 -29.43
CA GLY A 129 11.12 9.52 -29.12
C GLY A 129 10.19 8.46 -28.52
N GLY A 130 10.13 8.41 -27.19
CA GLY A 130 9.10 7.65 -26.47
C GLY A 130 7.99 8.58 -25.99
N ASP A 131 6.77 8.08 -25.88
CA ASP A 131 5.72 8.77 -25.12
C ASP A 131 6.24 8.99 -23.68
N PRO A 132 6.34 10.24 -23.19
CA PRO A 132 6.77 10.53 -21.82
C PRO A 132 5.98 9.74 -20.77
N THR A 133 4.71 9.42 -21.05
CA THR A 133 3.87 8.64 -20.14
C THR A 133 4.29 7.17 -20.05
N ALA A 134 4.89 6.61 -21.10
CA ALA A 134 5.39 5.24 -21.14
C ALA A 134 6.67 5.03 -20.30
N ILE A 135 7.31 6.10 -19.82
CA ILE A 135 8.48 6.04 -18.95
C ILE A 135 8.06 5.72 -17.50
N ARG A 136 6.79 5.95 -17.15
CA ARG A 136 6.31 5.84 -15.77
C ARG A 136 6.38 4.40 -15.25
N GLY A 137 7.03 4.21 -14.10
CA GLY A 137 7.30 2.89 -13.53
C GLY A 137 8.50 2.16 -14.15
N LEU A 138 9.12 2.71 -15.20
CA LEU A 138 10.32 2.19 -15.85
C LEU A 138 11.58 3.02 -15.52
N GLU A 139 11.47 4.02 -14.66
CA GLU A 139 12.56 4.94 -14.32
C GLU A 139 13.78 4.20 -13.79
N LYS A 140 13.57 3.15 -12.98
CA LYS A 140 14.65 2.32 -12.45
C LYS A 140 15.46 1.57 -13.53
N TYR A 141 14.88 1.40 -14.72
CA TYR A 141 15.55 0.74 -15.84
C TYR A 141 16.23 1.74 -16.78
N VAL A 142 15.71 2.97 -16.84
CA VAL A 142 16.28 4.06 -17.64
C VAL A 142 17.43 4.73 -16.89
N ASP A 143 17.20 5.07 -15.62
CA ASP A 143 18.16 5.74 -14.76
C ASP A 143 18.89 4.72 -13.86
N LYS A 144 20.11 4.37 -14.27
CA LYS A 144 20.99 3.46 -13.54
C LYS A 144 21.44 4.05 -12.19
N THR A 145 21.42 5.37 -12.03
CA THR A 145 21.87 6.03 -10.79
C THR A 145 20.92 5.74 -9.62
N ILE A 146 19.62 5.55 -9.89
CA ILE A 146 18.63 5.17 -8.86
C ILE A 146 18.95 3.79 -8.30
N ARG A 147 19.38 2.85 -9.17
CA ARG A 147 19.77 1.51 -8.72
C ARG A 147 21.05 1.56 -7.89
N GLN A 148 22.04 2.34 -8.33
CA GLN A 148 23.32 2.50 -7.63
C GLN A 148 23.12 3.16 -6.26
N SER A 149 22.40 4.27 -6.19
CA SER A 149 22.10 4.97 -4.92
C SER A 149 21.36 4.07 -3.93
N LYS A 150 20.39 3.29 -4.40
CA LYS A 150 19.71 2.29 -3.57
C LYS A 150 20.67 1.23 -3.04
N GLN A 151 21.57 0.72 -3.89
CA GLN A 151 22.54 -0.29 -3.49
C GLN A 151 23.53 0.28 -2.47
N VAL A 152 24.05 1.48 -2.71
CA VAL A 152 24.93 2.19 -1.76
C VAL A 152 24.23 2.38 -0.42
N ALA A 153 22.95 2.78 -0.40
CA ALA A 153 22.18 2.93 0.84
C ALA A 153 21.96 1.61 1.58
N TRP A 154 21.93 0.47 0.87
CA TRP A 154 21.85 -0.84 1.50
C TRP A 154 23.19 -1.29 2.05
N ASP A 155 24.25 -1.18 1.24
CA ASP A 155 25.60 -1.56 1.62
C ASP A 155 26.05 -0.78 2.87
N THR A 156 25.72 0.51 2.97
CA THR A 156 26.07 1.35 4.13
C THR A 156 25.30 0.97 5.39
N VAL A 157 24.03 0.56 5.27
CA VAL A 157 23.26 0.03 6.40
C VAL A 157 23.83 -1.30 6.89
N PHE A 158 24.22 -2.19 5.99
CA PHE A 158 24.83 -3.47 6.38
C PHE A 158 26.19 -3.29 7.06
N ILE A 159 27.04 -2.42 6.52
CA ILE A 159 28.33 -2.08 7.15
C ILE A 159 28.10 -1.56 8.58
N GLU A 160 27.15 -0.63 8.76
CA GLU A 160 26.82 -0.11 10.09
C GLU A 160 26.25 -1.19 11.03
N GLN A 161 25.45 -2.14 10.51
CA GLN A 161 24.96 -3.27 11.30
C GLN A 161 26.11 -4.16 11.78
N ASP A 162 27.05 -4.49 10.89
CA ASP A 162 28.22 -5.29 11.22
C ASP A 162 29.11 -4.59 12.24
N GLU A 163 29.30 -3.27 12.11
CA GLU A 163 30.02 -2.45 13.10
C GLU A 163 29.35 -2.47 14.48
N GLN A 164 28.02 -2.34 14.53
CA GLN A 164 27.26 -2.41 15.78
C GLN A 164 27.32 -3.80 16.42
N GLU A 165 27.31 -4.86 15.61
CA GLU A 165 27.45 -6.24 16.07
C GLU A 165 28.84 -6.48 16.67
N MET A 166 29.91 -6.07 15.97
CA MET A 166 31.28 -6.17 16.47
C MET A 166 31.50 -5.37 17.77
N ALA A 167 30.84 -4.21 17.91
CA ALA A 167 30.90 -3.38 19.11
C ALA A 167 29.99 -3.88 20.25
N GLY A 168 29.04 -4.78 19.98
CA GLY A 168 28.02 -5.22 20.94
C GLY A 168 27.02 -4.13 21.34
N LEU A 169 26.89 -3.06 20.55
CA LEU A 169 26.04 -1.90 20.83
C LEU A 169 25.05 -1.67 19.69
N TYR A 170 23.80 -2.11 19.87
CA TYR A 170 22.76 -1.91 18.87
C TYR A 170 22.10 -0.53 19.01
N SER A 171 22.15 0.28 17.95
CA SER A 171 21.53 1.60 17.88
C SER A 171 20.66 1.73 16.62
N PRO A 172 19.33 1.61 16.75
CA PRO A 172 18.42 1.76 15.61
C PRO A 172 18.36 3.20 15.08
N GLU A 173 18.65 4.19 15.93
CA GLU A 173 18.68 5.60 15.56
C GLU A 173 19.82 5.89 14.60
N LYS A 174 21.01 5.34 14.87
CA LYS A 174 22.18 5.49 13.99
C LYS A 174 21.95 4.87 12.61
N LEU A 175 21.35 3.67 12.56
CA LEU A 175 20.96 3.02 11.29
C LEU A 175 19.97 3.88 10.50
N ALA A 176 18.97 4.47 11.18
CA ALA A 176 18.00 5.35 10.55
C ALA A 176 18.65 6.63 10.00
N GLU A 177 19.60 7.21 10.74
CA GLU A 177 20.36 8.39 10.30
C GLU A 177 21.23 8.10 9.08
N VAL A 178 21.99 6.99 9.09
CA VAL A 178 22.79 6.53 7.94
C VAL A 178 21.90 6.34 6.71
N TYR A 179 20.79 5.61 6.85
CA TYR A 179 19.88 5.39 5.73
C TYR A 179 19.27 6.71 5.22
N LYS A 180 18.85 7.60 6.13
CA LYS A 180 18.29 8.92 5.80
C LYS A 180 19.30 9.80 5.08
N HIS A 181 20.58 9.73 5.46
CA HIS A 181 21.65 10.47 4.80
C HIS A 181 21.78 10.07 3.32
N TYR A 182 21.85 8.76 3.04
CA TYR A 182 21.97 8.25 1.67
C TYR A 182 20.69 8.33 0.83
N THR A 183 19.52 8.46 1.46
CA THR A 183 18.22 8.57 0.77
C THR A 183 17.64 9.97 0.72
N ARG A 184 18.37 11.00 1.18
CA ARG A 184 17.91 12.39 1.35
C ARG A 184 17.28 13.01 0.10
N GLU A 185 17.75 12.64 -1.10
CA GLU A 185 17.21 13.16 -2.36
C GLU A 185 15.86 12.55 -2.76
N SER A 186 15.55 11.34 -2.27
CA SER A 186 14.40 10.58 -2.71
C SER A 186 13.07 11.30 -2.43
N PRO A 187 12.85 11.90 -1.24
CA PRO A 187 11.64 12.67 -0.97
C PRO A 187 11.49 13.88 -1.90
N HIS A 188 12.59 14.58 -2.22
CA HIS A 188 12.54 15.74 -3.10
C HIS A 188 12.11 15.35 -4.51
N LYS A 189 12.75 14.32 -5.07
CA LYS A 189 12.42 13.77 -6.39
C LYS A 189 10.97 13.27 -6.45
N ALA A 190 10.48 12.66 -5.37
CA ALA A 190 9.09 12.23 -5.27
C ALA A 190 8.10 13.42 -5.28
N VAL A 191 8.42 14.50 -4.57
CA VAL A 191 7.59 15.72 -4.56
C VAL A 191 7.58 16.41 -5.92
N GLU A 192 8.74 16.54 -6.57
CA GLU A 192 8.83 17.10 -7.92
C GLU A 192 7.99 16.29 -8.91
N ARG A 193 8.12 14.96 -8.86
CA ARG A 193 7.30 14.07 -9.70
C ARG A 193 5.80 14.19 -9.41
N ALA A 194 5.41 14.30 -8.15
CA ALA A 194 4.01 14.49 -7.79
C ALA A 194 3.44 15.80 -8.38
N LYS A 195 4.25 16.87 -8.46
CA LYS A 195 3.86 18.12 -9.12
C LYS A 195 3.75 17.96 -10.64
N GLU A 196 4.66 17.22 -11.27
CA GLU A 196 4.58 16.89 -12.69
C GLU A 196 3.29 16.12 -13.00
N ASP A 197 2.97 15.13 -12.16
CA ASP A 197 1.74 14.33 -12.27
C ASP A 197 0.49 15.18 -12.09
N GLU A 198 0.47 16.05 -11.07
CA GLU A 198 -0.63 16.99 -10.84
C GLU A 198 -0.85 17.87 -12.09
N LYS A 199 0.22 18.42 -12.65
CA LYS A 199 0.14 19.23 -13.87
C LYS A 199 -0.40 18.44 -15.05
N GLN A 200 0.10 17.22 -15.30
CA GLN A 200 -0.38 16.36 -16.38
C GLN A 200 -1.87 16.03 -16.24
N VAL A 201 -2.33 15.80 -15.01
CA VAL A 201 -3.76 15.58 -14.74
C VAL A 201 -4.56 16.85 -15.02
N GLN A 202 -4.09 18.01 -14.56
CA GLN A 202 -4.75 19.29 -14.84
C GLN A 202 -4.84 19.55 -16.35
N ASP A 203 -3.76 19.31 -17.09
CA ASP A 203 -3.69 19.44 -18.55
C ASP A 203 -4.70 18.49 -19.22
N TYR A 204 -4.74 17.22 -18.79
CA TYR A 204 -5.71 16.24 -19.28
C TYR A 204 -7.16 16.65 -19.01
N MET A 205 -7.46 17.15 -17.81
CA MET A 205 -8.79 17.65 -17.44
C MET A 205 -9.15 18.91 -18.22
N SER A 206 -8.18 19.71 -18.62
CA SER A 206 -8.38 20.93 -19.40
C SER A 206 -8.83 20.65 -20.84
N THR A 207 -8.56 19.43 -21.35
CA THR A 207 -8.84 19.07 -22.75
C THR A 207 -10.35 19.12 -23.07
N PRO A 208 -10.75 19.62 -24.26
CA PRO A 208 -12.15 19.76 -24.63
C PRO A 208 -12.93 18.44 -24.57
N ARG A 209 -12.27 17.32 -24.93
CA ARG A 209 -12.86 15.97 -24.86
C ARG A 209 -13.23 15.61 -23.43
N THR A 210 -12.30 15.76 -22.49
CA THR A 210 -12.53 15.43 -21.08
C THR A 210 -13.55 16.38 -20.46
N LYS A 211 -13.50 17.68 -20.76
CA LYS A 211 -14.51 18.66 -20.33
C LYS A 211 -15.92 18.27 -20.79
N ARG A 212 -16.10 17.93 -22.07
CA ARG A 212 -17.41 17.48 -22.61
C ARG A 212 -17.91 16.22 -21.90
N LEU A 213 -17.03 15.26 -21.64
CA LEU A 213 -17.37 14.03 -20.91
C LEU A 213 -17.80 14.32 -19.46
N MET A 214 -17.13 15.26 -18.79
CA MET A 214 -17.51 15.66 -17.42
C MET A 214 -18.85 16.38 -17.37
N MET A 215 -19.09 17.35 -18.27
CA MET A 215 -20.36 18.08 -18.32
C MET A 215 -21.56 17.16 -18.59
N ARG A 216 -21.39 16.14 -19.44
CA ARG A 216 -22.44 15.16 -19.74
C ARG A 216 -22.83 14.28 -18.54
N ARG A 217 -21.94 14.10 -17.56
CA ARG A 217 -22.24 13.37 -16.31
C ARG A 217 -22.99 14.21 -15.28
N LEU A 218 -22.91 15.54 -15.38
CA LEU A 218 -23.58 16.47 -14.47
C LEU A 218 -25.01 16.81 -14.91
N SER A 219 -25.39 16.46 -16.14
CA SER A 219 -26.72 16.74 -16.71
C SER A 219 -27.72 15.58 -16.56
N CYS A 220 -27.39 14.53 -15.81
CA CYS A 220 -28.26 13.38 -15.52
C CYS A 220 -28.62 13.36 -14.03
#